data_AF-A0A3D8LAR5-F1
#
_entry.id   AF-A0A3D8LAR5-F1
#
_cell.length_a   1.000
_cell.length_b   1.000
_cell.length_c   1.000
_cell.angle_alpha   90.00
_cell.angle_beta   90.00
_cell.angle_gamma   90.00
#
_symmetry.space_group_name_H-M   'P 1'
#
loop_
_entity.id
_entity.type
_entity.pdbx_description
1 polymer ?
#
loop_
_entity_poly.entity_id
_entity_poly.type
_entity_poly.pdbx_seq_one_letter_code
_entity_poly.pdbx_strand_id
1 'polypeptide(L)'
;MTLLKTVCKTTDEVITALDNIIQQSISTNDRAGYFAVLYYLVTCRVKEEIIHHEFDDGPRMERLDVLFANRYLEAWHLWKEGRQPTASWGVAFRSATLAPAIILQHLLLGVNAHINLD
;
A
#
# COMPACT_ATOMS: atom_id res chain seq x y z
N MET A 1 7.08 -20.54 -0.98
CA MET A 1 6.84 -19.14 -1.39
C MET A 1 5.55 -19.13 -2.17
N THR A 2 4.42 -19.08 -1.46
CA THR A 2 3.10 -19.20 -2.09
C THR A 2 2.79 -17.89 -2.79
N LEU A 3 2.80 -17.89 -4.12
CA LEU A 3 2.43 -16.75 -4.96
C LEU A 3 1.05 -16.22 -4.53
N LEU A 4 1.03 -14.97 -4.10
CA LEU A 4 -0.21 -14.25 -3.83
C LEU A 4 -1.00 -14.02 -5.11
N LYS A 5 -2.31 -13.96 -4.94
CA LYS A 5 -3.31 -14.23 -5.97
C LYS A 5 -3.46 -13.14 -7.03
N THR A 6 -2.72 -12.03 -6.97
CA THR A 6 -2.58 -11.10 -8.10
C THR A 6 -1.33 -10.25 -7.88
N VAL A 7 -0.38 -10.31 -8.80
CA VAL A 7 0.77 -9.40 -8.84
C VAL A 7 0.43 -8.33 -9.86
N CYS A 8 0.23 -7.10 -9.41
CA CYS A 8 0.03 -5.95 -10.29
C CYS A 8 1.23 -5.81 -11.21
N LYS A 9 1.00 -5.43 -12.47
CA LYS A 9 2.02 -5.26 -13.50
C LYS A 9 2.17 -3.82 -13.98
N THR A 10 1.20 -2.97 -13.67
CA THR A 10 1.14 -1.57 -14.09
C THR A 10 0.65 -0.70 -12.94
N THR A 11 0.92 0.61 -13.01
CA THR A 11 0.37 1.56 -12.01
C THR A 11 -1.15 1.56 -12.01
N ASP A 12 -1.81 1.25 -13.13
CA ASP A 12 -3.27 1.17 -13.22
C ASP A 12 -3.86 0.00 -12.42
N GLU A 13 -3.21 -1.15 -12.48
CA GLU A 13 -3.60 -2.31 -11.67
C GLU A 13 -3.38 -2.03 -10.18
N VAL A 14 -2.29 -1.32 -9.83
CA VAL A 14 -2.02 -0.89 -8.45
C VAL A 14 -3.10 0.08 -7.95
N ILE A 15 -3.41 1.13 -8.72
CA ILE A 15 -4.45 2.12 -8.39
C ILE A 15 -5.79 1.41 -8.15
N THR A 16 -6.15 0.47 -9.02
CA THR A 16 -7.38 -0.33 -8.88
C THR A 16 -7.36 -1.19 -7.61
N ALA A 17 -6.24 -1.84 -7.31
CA ALA A 17 -6.09 -2.65 -6.10
C ALA A 17 -6.19 -1.80 -4.82
N LEU A 18 -5.57 -0.62 -4.82
CA LEU A 18 -5.62 0.32 -3.69
C LEU A 18 -7.02 0.88 -3.49
N ASP A 19 -7.74 1.26 -4.55
CA ASP A 19 -9.13 1.72 -4.43
C ASP A 19 -10.04 0.62 -3.85
N ASN A 20 -9.89 -0.63 -4.27
CA ASN A 20 -10.62 -1.75 -3.67
C ASN A 20 -10.37 -1.88 -2.16
N ILE A 21 -9.12 -1.72 -1.71
CA ILE A 21 -8.76 -1.72 -0.29
C ILE A 21 -9.42 -0.53 0.43
N ILE A 22 -9.44 0.65 -0.18
CA ILE A 22 -10.06 1.85 0.37
C ILE A 22 -11.57 1.65 0.53
N GLN A 23 -12.27 1.19 -0.51
CA GLN A 23 -13.71 0.93 -0.44
C GLN A 23 -14.06 -0.15 0.60
N GLN A 24 -13.25 -1.22 0.67
CA GLN A 24 -13.41 -2.25 1.71
C GLN A 24 -13.22 -1.66 3.11
N SER A 25 -12.21 -0.81 3.29
CA SER A 25 -11.89 -0.21 4.59
C SER A 25 -12.96 0.77 5.03
N ILE A 26 -13.52 1.56 4.10
CA ILE A 26 -14.66 2.45 4.36
C ILE A 26 -15.89 1.62 4.79
N SER A 27 -16.23 0.57 4.05
CA SER A 27 -17.43 -0.24 4.35
C SER A 27 -17.34 -1.04 5.65
N THR A 28 -16.12 -1.33 6.12
CA THR A 28 -15.88 -2.09 7.36
C THR A 28 -15.37 -1.24 8.52
N ASN A 29 -15.25 0.09 8.32
CA ASN A 29 -14.66 1.03 9.27
C ASN A 29 -13.25 0.59 9.75
N ASP A 30 -12.45 0.05 8.83
CA ASP A 30 -11.11 -0.47 9.09
C ASP A 30 -10.06 0.64 8.94
N ARG A 31 -9.49 1.06 10.08
CA ARG A 31 -8.44 2.09 10.13
C ARG A 31 -7.13 1.65 9.47
N ALA A 32 -6.92 0.35 9.23
CA ALA A 32 -5.74 -0.12 8.51
C ALA A 32 -5.70 0.38 7.06
N GLY A 33 -6.85 0.79 6.49
CA GLY A 33 -6.95 1.35 5.15
C GLY A 33 -6.39 2.76 4.96
N TYR A 34 -6.02 3.48 6.03
CA TYR A 34 -5.51 4.85 5.88
C TYR A 34 -4.23 4.93 5.05
N PHE A 35 -3.33 3.95 5.19
CA PHE A 35 -2.13 3.92 4.37
C PHE A 35 -2.46 3.63 2.89
N ALA A 36 -3.48 2.84 2.60
CA ALA A 36 -3.93 2.60 1.23
C ALA A 36 -4.36 3.90 0.53
N VAL A 37 -5.03 4.81 1.26
CA VAL A 37 -5.41 6.13 0.73
C VAL A 37 -4.17 6.97 0.38
N LEU A 38 -3.21 7.03 1.30
CA LEU A 38 -1.96 7.76 1.04
C LEU A 38 -1.23 7.17 -0.17
N TYR A 39 -1.11 5.85 -0.22
CA TYR A 39 -0.40 5.19 -1.30
C TYR A 39 -1.11 5.35 -2.64
N TYR A 40 -2.44 5.33 -2.66
CA TYR A 40 -3.24 5.62 -3.85
C TYR A 40 -2.89 7.00 -4.43
N LEU A 41 -2.86 8.03 -3.58
CA LEU A 41 -2.54 9.39 -4.01
C LEU A 41 -1.10 9.49 -4.57
N VAL A 42 -0.14 8.85 -3.91
CA VAL A 42 1.25 8.80 -4.38
C VAL A 42 1.36 8.09 -5.72
N THR A 43 0.71 6.93 -5.88
CA THR A 43 0.75 6.14 -7.13
C THR A 43 0.13 6.91 -8.29
N CYS A 44 -1.02 7.58 -8.07
CA CYS A 44 -1.64 8.44 -9.06
C CYS A 44 -0.70 9.56 -9.51
N ARG A 45 0.01 10.18 -8.56
CA ARG A 45 0.99 11.24 -8.88
C ARG A 45 2.19 10.67 -9.65
N VAL A 46 2.73 9.52 -9.25
CA VAL A 46 3.83 8.86 -9.99
C VAL A 46 3.42 8.59 -11.43
N LYS A 47 2.21 8.05 -11.65
CA LYS A 47 1.68 7.81 -13.00
C LYS A 47 1.61 9.10 -13.83
N GLU A 48 1.08 10.18 -13.26
CA GLU A 48 0.99 11.48 -13.92
C GLU A 48 2.37 12.00 -14.37
N GLU A 49 3.36 11.93 -13.48
CA GLU A 49 4.71 12.42 -13.76
C GLU A 49 5.48 11.54 -14.76
N ILE A 50 5.17 10.24 -14.84
CA ILE A 50 5.67 9.37 -15.92
C ILE A 50 5.13 9.82 -17.28
N ILE A 51 3.84 10.17 -17.36
CA ILE A 51 3.20 10.65 -18.59
C ILE A 51 3.77 12.01 -19.01
N HIS A 52 4.09 12.88 -18.04
CA HIS A 52 4.69 14.18 -18.29
C HIS A 52 6.20 14.13 -18.58
N HIS A 53 6.83 12.95 -18.55
CA HIS A 53 8.27 12.77 -18.76
C HIS A 53 9.15 13.50 -17.73
N GLU A 54 8.67 13.66 -16.50
CA GLU A 54 9.42 14.32 -15.40
C GLU A 54 10.45 13.39 -14.74
N PHE A 55 10.37 12.07 -15.01
CA PHE A 55 11.37 11.10 -14.58
C PHE A 55 12.39 10.81 -15.69
N ASP A 56 13.67 10.75 -15.32
CA ASP A 56 14.78 10.36 -16.22
C ASP A 56 14.51 9.02 -16.94
N ASP A 57 13.87 8.06 -16.25
CA ASP A 57 13.47 6.76 -16.78
C ASP A 57 12.09 6.38 -16.25
N GLY A 58 11.04 6.86 -16.93
CA GLY A 58 9.64 6.60 -16.61
C GLY A 58 9.28 5.11 -16.54
N PRO A 59 9.63 4.27 -17.52
CA PRO A 59 9.38 2.82 -17.46
C PRO A 59 10.07 2.13 -16.27
N ARG A 60 11.26 2.57 -15.87
CA ARG A 60 11.90 2.05 -14.65
C ARG A 60 11.19 2.54 -13.39
N MET A 61 10.71 3.77 -13.38
CA MET A 61 9.93 4.31 -12.26
C MET A 61 8.62 3.52 -12.07
N GLU A 62 7.91 3.22 -13.16
CA GLU A 62 6.69 2.38 -13.09
C GLU A 62 7.00 1.01 -12.49
N ARG A 63 8.06 0.33 -12.97
CA ARG A 63 8.46 -0.98 -12.44
C ARG A 63 8.80 -0.91 -10.95
N LEU A 64 9.45 0.16 -10.52
CA LEU A 64 9.80 0.37 -9.11
C LEU A 64 8.54 0.53 -8.27
N ASP A 65 7.65 1.45 -8.67
CA ASP A 65 6.39 1.72 -7.98
C ASP A 65 5.53 0.45 -7.85
N VAL A 66 5.37 -0.30 -8.95
CA VAL A 66 4.64 -1.57 -8.97
C VAL A 66 5.26 -2.62 -8.05
N LEU A 67 6.59 -2.69 -7.97
CA LEU A 67 7.26 -3.66 -7.09
C LEU A 67 6.98 -3.36 -5.61
N PHE A 68 7.10 -2.09 -5.22
CA PHE A 68 6.81 -1.64 -3.86
C PHE A 68 5.32 -1.83 -3.52
N ALA A 69 4.42 -1.57 -4.49
CA ALA A 69 2.99 -1.73 -4.29
C ALA A 69 2.63 -3.19 -4.03
N ASN A 70 3.20 -4.11 -4.80
CA ASN A 70 2.98 -5.54 -4.60
C ASN A 70 3.43 -6.04 -3.22
N ARG A 71 4.48 -5.48 -2.63
CA ARG A 71 4.91 -5.82 -1.25
C ARG A 71 3.90 -5.37 -0.21
N TYR A 72 3.36 -4.15 -0.35
CA TYR A 72 2.28 -3.67 0.51
C TYR A 72 1.01 -4.52 0.35
N LEU A 73 0.59 -4.81 -0.90
CA LEU A 73 -0.58 -5.64 -1.19
C LEU A 73 -0.44 -7.03 -0.59
N GLU A 74 0.76 -7.62 -0.66
CA GLU A 74 1.08 -8.87 0.03
C GLU A 74 0.85 -8.77 1.53
N ALA A 75 1.41 -7.76 2.18
CA ALA A 75 1.24 -7.55 3.61
C ALA A 75 -0.24 -7.36 3.99
N TRP A 76 -0.99 -6.59 3.20
CA TRP A 76 -2.42 -6.40 3.38
C TRP A 76 -3.19 -7.72 3.29
N HIS A 77 -2.97 -8.51 2.23
CA HIS A 77 -3.66 -9.79 2.05
C HIS A 77 -3.34 -10.78 3.17
N LEU A 78 -2.06 -10.90 3.56
CA LEU A 78 -1.66 -11.72 4.69
C LEU A 78 -2.39 -11.29 5.96
N TRP A 79 -2.45 -9.99 6.25
CA TRP A 79 -3.16 -9.45 7.41
C TRP A 79 -4.66 -9.78 7.39
N LYS A 80 -5.34 -9.56 6.26
CA LYS A 80 -6.79 -9.83 6.14
C LYS A 80 -7.13 -11.32 6.17
N GLU A 81 -6.20 -12.20 5.77
CA GLU A 81 -6.32 -13.66 5.93
C GLU A 81 -6.01 -14.14 7.36
N GLY A 82 -5.68 -13.24 8.30
CA GLY A 82 -5.27 -13.61 9.66
C GLY A 82 -3.88 -14.25 9.74
N ARG A 83 -3.08 -14.11 8.68
CA ARG A 83 -1.70 -14.59 8.59
C ARG A 83 -0.74 -13.47 9.00
N GLN A 84 0.53 -13.83 9.27
CA GLN A 84 1.55 -12.88 9.70
C GLN A 84 2.19 -12.21 8.47
N PRO A 85 2.04 -10.88 8.28
CA PRO A 85 2.88 -10.13 7.35
C PRO A 85 4.29 -9.95 7.93
N THR A 86 5.14 -9.18 7.26
CA THR A 86 6.44 -8.77 7.83
C THR A 86 6.23 -8.07 9.18
N ALA A 87 7.27 -8.08 10.03
CA ALA A 87 7.15 -7.54 11.38
C ALA A 87 6.75 -6.05 11.41
N SER A 88 7.27 -5.24 10.50
CA SER A 88 6.94 -3.81 10.39
C SER A 88 5.46 -3.58 10.04
N TRP A 89 4.96 -4.30 9.02
CA TRP A 89 3.54 -4.25 8.64
C TRP A 89 2.64 -4.80 9.74
N GLY A 90 3.06 -5.87 10.43
CA GLY A 90 2.34 -6.43 11.56
C GLY A 90 2.17 -5.41 12.70
N VAL A 91 3.19 -4.61 12.99
CA VAL A 91 3.08 -3.51 13.97
C VAL A 91 2.09 -2.46 13.46
N ALA A 92 2.24 -1.97 12.22
CA ALA A 92 1.36 -0.95 11.67
C ALA A 92 -0.13 -1.36 11.69
N PHE A 93 -0.45 -2.58 11.25
CA PHE A 93 -1.82 -3.07 11.21
C PHE A 93 -2.40 -3.34 12.59
N ARG A 94 -1.63 -3.92 13.53
CA ARG A 94 -2.09 -4.10 14.91
C ARG A 94 -2.33 -2.75 15.60
N SER A 95 -1.47 -1.78 15.38
CA SER A 95 -1.68 -0.43 15.91
C SER A 95 -2.97 0.22 15.37
N ALA A 96 -3.41 -0.14 14.17
CA ALA A 96 -4.69 0.29 13.63
C ALA A 96 -5.92 -0.29 14.36
N THR A 97 -5.77 -1.36 15.13
CA THR A 97 -6.87 -1.96 15.92
C THR A 97 -6.92 -1.45 17.36
N LEU A 98 -5.87 -0.79 17.85
CA LEU A 98 -5.74 -0.34 19.25
C LEU A 98 -6.38 1.04 19.49
N ALA A 99 -6.53 1.40 20.79
CA ALA A 99 -7.14 2.62 21.34
C ALA A 99 -6.61 3.93 20.70
N PRO A 100 -7.28 5.10 20.86
CA PRO A 100 -7.39 6.10 19.81
C PRO A 100 -6.04 6.74 19.44
N ALA A 101 -5.47 6.26 18.35
CA ALA A 101 -4.43 6.95 17.62
C ALA A 101 -5.07 7.96 16.65
N ILE A 102 -4.43 9.12 16.48
CA ILE A 102 -4.85 10.09 15.47
C ILE A 102 -4.45 9.59 14.07
N ILE A 103 -5.13 10.06 13.03
CA ILE A 103 -4.87 9.65 11.62
C ILE A 103 -3.38 9.73 11.28
N LEU A 104 -2.70 10.80 11.70
CA LEU A 104 -1.27 10.99 11.45
C LEU A 104 -0.39 9.86 12.00
N GLN A 105 -0.73 9.28 13.16
CA GLN A 105 0.04 8.18 13.75
C GLN A 105 -0.11 6.89 12.94
N HIS A 106 -1.30 6.63 12.38
CA HIS A 106 -1.52 5.51 11.47
C HIS A 106 -0.71 5.67 10.17
N LEU A 107 -0.70 6.88 9.60
CA LEU A 107 0.08 7.18 8.40
C LEU A 107 1.59 7.03 8.63
N LEU A 108 2.10 7.55 9.75
CA LEU A 108 3.53 7.47 10.10
C LEU A 108 4.00 6.02 10.19
N LEU A 109 3.20 5.13 10.80
CA LEU A 109 3.52 3.71 10.90
C LEU A 109 3.53 3.02 9.53
N GLY A 110 2.54 3.29 8.67
CA GLY A 110 2.49 2.75 7.32
C GLY A 110 3.68 3.20 6.46
N VAL A 111 4.01 4.50 6.50
CA VAL A 111 5.18 5.05 5.79
C VAL A 111 6.48 4.42 6.28
N ASN A 112 6.65 4.22 7.58
CA ASN A 112 7.86 3.58 8.11
C ASN A 112 7.96 2.10 7.75
N ALA A 113 6.83 1.38 7.74
CA ALA A 113 6.82 -0.01 7.30
C ALA A 113 7.19 -0.13 5.82
N HIS A 114 6.67 0.78 5.00
CA HIS A 114 6.92 0.83 3.57
C HIS A 114 8.35 1.22 3.21
N ILE A 115 8.89 2.29 3.79
CA ILE A 115 10.21 2.81 3.42
C ILE A 115 11.35 1.92 3.94
N ASN A 116 11.24 1.41 5.17
CA ASN A 116 12.38 0.77 5.83
C ASN A 116 12.52 -0.74 5.59
N LEU A 117 11.50 -1.39 5.01
CA LEU A 117 11.52 -2.84 4.82
C LEU A 117 10.98 -3.32 3.46
N ASP A 118 10.07 -2.57 2.83
CA ASP A 118 9.64 -2.91 1.47
C ASP A 118 10.70 -2.54 0.42
#